data_AF-A0A4P7SEQ9-F1
#
_entry.id   AF-A0A4P7SEQ9-F1
#
_cell.length_a   1.000
_cell.length_b   1.000
_cell.length_c   1.000
_cell.angle_alpha   90.00
_cell.angle_beta   90.00
_cell.angle_gamma   90.00
#
_symmetry.space_group_name_H-M   'P 1'
#
loop_
_entity.id
_entity.type
_entity.pdbx_description
1 polymer ?
#
loop_
_entity_poly.entity_id
_entity_poly.type
_entity_poly.pdbx_seq_one_letter_code
_entity_poly.pdbx_strand_id
1 'polypeptide(L)'
;MRTTLNLPDDLYREVRTTAAATGRTVTSVVEEALRDALARYRAEQAGARTPFVVTPCGSGGLAPGVDLDDSAALVDVLEGR
;
A
#
# COMPACT_ATOMS: atom_id res chain seq x y z
N MET A 1 -21.15 -3.07 21.15
CA MET A 1 -20.92 -4.20 22.08
C MET A 1 -19.98 -3.71 23.18
N ARG A 2 -20.17 -4.12 24.44
CA ARG A 2 -19.22 -3.79 25.51
C ARG A 2 -18.25 -4.96 25.68
N THR A 3 -16.96 -4.65 25.60
CA THR A 3 -15.88 -5.64 25.62
C THR A 3 -14.88 -5.23 26.67
N THR A 4 -14.37 -6.19 27.44
CA THR A 4 -13.29 -5.98 28.40
C THR A 4 -11.99 -6.49 27.78
N LEU A 5 -10.97 -5.66 27.74
CA LEU A 5 -9.66 -5.92 27.16
C LEU A 5 -8.58 -5.66 28.22
N ASN A 6 -7.56 -6.50 28.27
CA ASN A 6 -6.39 -6.27 29.11
C ASN A 6 -5.39 -5.41 28.34
N LEU A 7 -5.02 -4.26 28.89
CA LEU A 7 -4.00 -3.38 28.33
C LEU A 7 -2.86 -3.20 29.34
N PRO A 8 -1.60 -3.12 28.86
CA PRO A 8 -0.50 -2.62 29.69
C PRO A 8 -0.84 -1.25 30.30
N ASP A 9 -0.47 -1.04 31.57
CA ASP A 9 -0.82 0.16 32.33
C ASP A 9 -0.20 1.43 31.74
N ASP A 10 1.03 1.32 31.23
CA ASP A 10 1.74 2.38 30.51
C ASP A 10 0.98 2.80 29.26
N LEU A 11 0.56 1.85 28.43
CA LEU A 11 -0.23 2.11 27.24
C LEU A 11 -1.58 2.77 27.60
N TYR A 12 -2.26 2.29 28.63
CA TYR A 12 -3.52 2.91 29.07
C TYR A 12 -3.35 4.36 29.53
N ARG A 13 -2.24 4.67 30.22
CA ARG A 13 -1.89 6.04 30.61
C ARG A 13 -1.70 6.95 29.40
N GLU A 14 -0.99 6.49 28.37
CA GLU A 14 -0.79 7.26 27.13
C GLU A 14 -2.11 7.53 26.40
N VAL A 15 -2.97 6.52 26.30
CA VAL A 15 -4.31 6.67 25.70
C VAL A 15 -5.14 7.69 26.48
N ARG A 16 -5.09 7.65 27.82
CA ARG A 16 -5.82 8.60 28.67
C ARG A 16 -5.32 10.02 28.49
N THR A 17 -4.00 10.23 28.43
CA THR A 17 -3.39 11.55 28.19
C THR A 17 -3.80 12.09 26.82
N THR A 18 -3.73 11.25 25.79
CA THR A 18 -4.14 11.61 24.42
C THR A 18 -5.62 11.97 24.33
N ALA A 19 -6.48 11.18 24.97
CA ALA A 19 -7.91 11.44 25.03
C ALA A 19 -8.20 12.79 25.72
N ALA A 20 -7.54 13.09 26.83
CA ALA A 20 -7.68 14.36 27.53
C ALA A 20 -7.18 15.55 26.70
N ALA A 21 -6.02 15.42 26.07
CA ALA A 21 -5.44 16.47 25.22
C ALA A 21 -6.29 16.79 23.98
N THR A 22 -7.00 15.79 23.44
CA THR A 22 -7.84 15.93 22.25
C THR A 22 -9.31 16.20 22.56
N GLY A 23 -9.71 16.27 23.84
CA GLY A 23 -11.10 16.44 24.25
C GLY A 23 -12.01 15.25 23.91
N ARG A 24 -11.43 14.05 23.80
CA ARG A 24 -12.10 12.81 23.39
C ARG A 24 -12.21 11.82 24.55
N THR A 25 -13.03 10.80 24.37
CA THR A 25 -13.11 9.68 25.32
C THR A 25 -12.04 8.63 24.99
N VAL A 26 -11.57 7.91 26.03
CA VAL A 26 -10.66 6.76 25.85
C VAL A 26 -11.24 5.75 24.87
N THR A 27 -12.55 5.46 24.97
CA THR A 27 -13.24 4.56 24.05
C THR A 27 -13.16 5.03 22.59
N SER A 28 -13.34 6.33 22.32
CA SER A 28 -13.25 6.87 20.96
C SER A 28 -11.84 6.74 20.38
N VAL A 29 -10.81 6.99 21.19
CA VAL A 29 -9.40 6.84 20.77
C VAL A 29 -9.09 5.38 20.45
N VAL A 30 -9.51 4.45 21.31
CA VAL A 30 -9.30 3.01 21.10
C VAL A 30 -10.08 2.52 19.87
N GLU A 31 -11.32 2.97 19.67
CA GLU A 31 -12.13 2.58 18.51
C GLU A 31 -11.48 3.02 17.18
N GLU A 32 -11.00 4.25 17.10
CA GLU A 32 -10.32 4.76 15.91
C GLU A 32 -9.04 3.97 15.62
N ALA A 33 -8.20 3.76 16.64
CA ALA A 33 -6.97 2.99 16.50
C ALA A 33 -7.23 1.56 15.97
N LEU A 34 -8.30 0.91 16.47
CA LEU A 34 -8.71 -0.42 15.99
C LEU A 34 -9.21 -0.38 14.55
N ARG A 35 -10.02 0.63 14.19
CA ARG A 35 -10.53 0.80 12.83
C ARG A 35 -9.37 0.99 11.84
N ASP A 36 -8.40 1.82 12.18
CA ASP A 36 -7.22 2.08 11.36
C ASP A 36 -6.33 0.84 11.23
N ALA A 37 -6.09 0.12 12.32
CA ALA A 37 -5.33 -1.12 12.29
C ALA A 37 -5.98 -2.17 11.37
N LEU A 38 -7.30 -2.32 11.45
CA LEU A 38 -8.03 -3.24 10.57
C LEU A 38 -8.07 -2.75 9.11
N ALA A 39 -8.12 -1.44 8.87
CA ALA A 39 -8.05 -0.87 7.52
C ALA A 39 -6.69 -1.14 6.88
N ARG A 40 -5.58 -0.91 7.61
CA ARG A 40 -4.22 -1.25 7.16
C ARG A 40 -4.08 -2.74 6.86
N TYR A 41 -4.52 -3.59 7.79
CA TYR A 41 -4.51 -5.04 7.59
C TYR A 41 -5.28 -5.44 6.33
N ARG A 42 -6.48 -4.90 6.09
CA ARG A 42 -7.23 -5.18 4.86
C ARG A 42 -6.51 -4.67 3.60
N ALA A 43 -5.88 -3.50 3.66
CA ALA A 43 -5.13 -2.96 2.53
C ALA A 43 -3.92 -3.83 2.17
N GLU A 44 -3.20 -4.34 3.17
CA GLU A 44 -2.10 -5.29 2.99
C GLU A 44 -2.59 -6.62 2.39
N GLN A 45 -3.69 -7.16 2.91
CA GLN A 45 -4.28 -8.41 2.42
C GLN A 45 -4.92 -8.29 1.03
N ALA A 46 -5.45 -7.11 0.68
CA ALA A 46 -6.09 -6.86 -0.61
C ALA A 46 -5.10 -6.88 -1.79
N GLY A 47 -3.80 -7.06 -1.54
CA GLY A 47 -2.86 -7.39 -2.60
C GLY A 47 -2.76 -6.34 -3.69
N ALA A 48 -3.03 -5.07 -3.39
CA ALA A 48 -2.69 -3.98 -4.29
C ALA A 48 -1.17 -3.74 -4.25
N ARG A 49 -0.39 -4.76 -4.63
CA ARG A 49 0.84 -4.50 -5.35
C ARG A 49 0.39 -3.73 -6.58
N THR A 50 0.59 -2.41 -6.58
CA THR A 50 0.47 -1.62 -7.80
C THR A 50 1.18 -2.41 -8.90
N PRO A 51 0.53 -2.66 -10.05
CA PRO A 51 1.20 -3.34 -11.14
C PRO A 51 2.53 -2.64 -11.37
N PHE A 52 3.62 -3.39 -11.41
CA PHE A 52 4.90 -2.81 -11.74
C PHE A 52 4.80 -2.22 -13.15
N VAL A 53 4.82 -0.89 -13.26
CA VAL A 53 4.79 -0.19 -14.53
C VAL A 53 6.22 0.13 -14.90
N VAL A 54 6.72 -0.48 -15.97
CA VAL A 54 7.98 -0.04 -16.59
C VAL A 54 7.71 1.29 -17.28
N THR A 55 8.34 2.36 -16.83
CA THR A 55 8.37 3.61 -17.59
C THR A 55 9.39 3.46 -18.71
N PRO A 56 8.99 3.54 -19.99
CA PRO A 56 9.94 3.52 -21.10
C PRO A 56 10.94 4.68 -20.93
N CYS A 57 12.23 4.38 -21.03
CA CYS A 57 13.30 5.39 -21.00
C CYS A 57 14.04 5.37 -22.35
N GLY A 58 14.39 6.56 -22.84
CA GLY A 58 15.01 6.74 -24.16
C GLY A 58 14.28 7.77 -25.03
N SER A 59 14.81 8.02 -26.22
CA SER A 59 14.25 8.99 -27.19
C SER A 59 13.53 8.31 -28.37
N GLY A 60 13.28 7.00 -28.29
CA GLY A 60 12.62 6.22 -29.34
C GLY A 60 11.13 6.05 -29.07
N GLY A 61 10.31 6.22 -30.11
CA GLY A 61 8.88 5.90 -30.10
C GLY A 61 8.59 4.44 -30.45
N LEU A 62 7.31 4.12 -30.66
CA LEU A 62 6.90 2.79 -31.13
C LEU A 62 7.43 2.55 -32.56
N ALA A 63 7.99 1.37 -32.80
CA ALA A 63 8.38 0.90 -34.13
C ALA A 63 7.22 0.09 -34.76
N PRO A 64 6.43 0.67 -35.67
CA PRO A 64 5.30 -0.03 -36.27
C PRO A 64 5.77 -1.23 -37.11
N GLY A 65 5.11 -2.37 -36.93
CA GLY A 65 5.44 -3.62 -37.64
C GLY A 65 6.48 -4.49 -36.93
N VAL A 66 6.99 -4.09 -35.76
CA VAL A 66 7.82 -4.93 -34.90
C VAL A 66 6.91 -5.71 -33.96
N ASP A 67 6.91 -7.03 -34.09
CA ASP A 67 6.31 -7.94 -33.12
C ASP A 67 7.36 -8.31 -32.06
N LEU A 68 7.06 -8.07 -30.79
CA LEU A 68 7.98 -8.38 -29.69
C LEU A 68 7.97 -9.87 -29.31
N ASP A 69 6.96 -10.62 -29.76
CA ASP A 69 6.87 -12.07 -29.54
C ASP A 69 7.66 -12.86 -30.60
N ASP A 70 8.04 -12.25 -31.72
CA ASP A 70 8.93 -12.85 -32.72
C ASP A 70 10.39 -12.49 -32.45
N SER A 71 11.05 -13.35 -31.68
CA SER A 71 12.44 -13.15 -31.28
C SER A 71 13.42 -13.12 -32.46
N ALA A 72 13.11 -13.79 -33.57
CA ALA A 72 14.00 -13.85 -34.73
C ALA A 72 13.96 -12.53 -35.50
N ALA A 73 12.74 -12.06 -35.83
CA ALA A 73 12.56 -10.77 -36.50
C ALA A 73 13.05 -9.59 -35.64
N LEU A 74 12.91 -9.67 -34.32
CA LEU A 74 13.35 -8.62 -33.40
C LEU A 74 14.88 -8.44 -33.39
N VAL A 75 15.64 -9.54 -33.47
CA VAL A 75 17.12 -9.47 -33.53
C VAL A 75 17.58 -8.77 -34.80
N ASP A 76 16.98 -9.05 -35.95
CA ASP A 76 17.32 -8.39 -37.21
C ASP A 76 17.11 -6.88 -37.16
N VAL A 77 16.01 -6.43 -36.52
CA VAL A 77 15.71 -4.99 -36.34
C VAL A 77 16.68 -4.32 -35.36
N LEU A 78 17.09 -5.01 -34.29
CA LEU A 78 17.98 -4.45 -33.27
C LEU A 78 19.46 -4.44 -33.72
N GLU A 79 19.90 -5.45 -34.45
CA GLU A 79 21.29 -5.60 -34.89
C GLU A 79 21.56 -5.03 -36.30
N GLY A 80 20.52 -4.58 -37.02
CA GLY A 80 20.65 -3.80 -38.25
C GLY A 80 21.38 -4.52 -39.39
N ARG A 81 21.02 -5.77 -39.67
CA ARG A 81 21.51 -6.51 -40.85
C ARG A 81 20.62 -6.34 -42.07
#